data_AF-A0A352A9I0-F1
#
_entry.id   AF-A0A352A9I0-F1
#
_cell.length_a   1.000
_cell.length_b   1.000
_cell.length_c   1.000
_cell.angle_alpha   90.00
_cell.angle_beta   90.00
_cell.angle_gamma   90.00
#
_symmetry.space_group_name_H-M   'P 1'
#
loop_
_entity.id
_entity.type
_entity.pdbx_description
1 polymer ?
#
loop_
_entity_poly.entity_id
_entity_poly.type
_entity_poly.pdbx_seq_one_letter_code
_entity_poly.pdbx_strand_id
1 'polypeptide(L)'
;MEAIKNNPNSTITPYGVLYKNSNEPEQIYNGKQFPLYHWKETVATIQLTAKGANEFVYLPYSDIEIEKALMRLETSYLHDCEVEIYSHNFSDRIINIISADTTPLIKIDTLNKLAEHYKEIGNHDIEYFEKLMDYVKPQNVDEIFALADSMYEFELFDGIHSVENYGRYMICDSGHFEYDSNLEEYIDFKRYGQEKMAHEFGAFSEKGYITYHGYNQKLANLLFESLGMVFPEQEELKTLKLYMPLRITTYDMENEYGYKEYANEPQEISNAEVVEYLDVILMAIEENNLPEEEQRGLMRYYDDHDSVNAKVSKYVFSVELIEGELMGVAVLTLNDELTPKELAKIKDNITGQASDGWCEGFEQREISTEMGDIYVSFWNSDNWFIKTAKEMGIEENQKMGGMKFEQ
;
A
#
# COMPACT_ATOMS: atom_id res chain seq x y z
N MET A 1 -23.91 34.56 21.46
CA MET A 1 -25.21 35.16 21.88
C MET A 1 -25.22 36.69 21.86
N GLU A 2 -24.08 37.40 21.99
CA GLU A 2 -24.04 38.87 21.89
C GLU A 2 -24.49 39.44 20.54
N ALA A 3 -24.17 38.75 19.43
CA ALA A 3 -24.58 39.17 18.08
C ALA A 3 -26.10 39.22 17.87
N ILE A 4 -26.88 38.48 18.67
CA ILE A 4 -28.34 38.46 18.61
C ILE A 4 -28.94 39.55 19.51
N LYS A 5 -28.33 39.82 20.67
CA LYS A 5 -28.89 40.68 21.71
C LYS A 5 -28.93 42.17 21.35
N ASN A 6 -28.06 42.59 20.42
CA ASN A 6 -27.86 44.00 20.03
C ASN A 6 -28.12 44.28 18.54
N ASN A 7 -28.79 43.38 17.80
CA ASN A 7 -29.02 43.57 16.37
C ASN A 7 -30.25 44.46 16.11
N PRO A 8 -30.09 45.69 15.57
CA PRO A 8 -31.21 46.61 15.36
C PRO A 8 -32.16 46.20 14.22
N ASN A 9 -31.81 45.16 13.44
CA ASN A 9 -32.51 44.73 12.24
C ASN A 9 -33.06 43.30 12.35
N SER A 10 -33.65 42.95 13.49
CA SER A 10 -34.33 41.66 13.67
C SER A 10 -35.81 41.72 13.28
N THR A 11 -36.26 40.78 12.46
CA THR A 11 -37.66 40.58 12.07
C THR A 11 -38.16 39.26 12.64
N ILE A 12 -39.22 39.29 13.45
CA ILE A 12 -39.87 38.09 13.97
C ILE A 12 -40.79 37.51 12.89
N THR A 13 -40.65 36.22 12.59
CA THR A 13 -41.49 35.46 11.66
C THR A 13 -42.18 34.31 12.40
N PRO A 14 -43.22 33.67 11.82
CA PRO A 14 -43.84 32.47 12.42
C PRO A 14 -42.88 31.29 12.63
N TYR A 15 -41.70 31.31 11.99
CA TYR A 15 -40.69 30.24 12.04
C TYR A 15 -39.45 30.60 12.86
N GLY A 16 -39.39 31.80 13.46
CA GLY A 16 -38.26 32.26 14.26
C GLY A 16 -37.88 33.72 14.00
N VAL A 17 -36.75 34.14 14.59
CA VAL A 17 -36.22 35.51 14.47
C VAL A 17 -35.19 35.56 13.35
N LEU A 18 -35.49 36.29 12.28
CA LEU A 18 -34.54 36.62 11.23
C LEU A 18 -33.74 37.85 11.66
N TYR A 19 -32.42 37.77 11.68
CA TYR A 19 -31.56 38.94 11.91
C TYR A 19 -30.58 39.08 10.76
N LYS A 20 -30.38 40.32 10.30
CA LYS A 20 -29.35 40.62 9.30
C LYS A 20 -27.99 40.54 9.99
N ASN A 21 -27.18 39.53 9.68
CA ASN A 21 -25.79 39.51 10.14
C ASN A 21 -25.02 40.67 9.50
N SER A 22 -23.88 41.03 10.08
CA SER A 22 -22.99 42.09 9.54
C SER A 22 -22.33 41.69 8.22
N ASN A 23 -22.62 40.50 7.70
CA ASN A 23 -22.03 40.01 6.47
C ASN A 23 -22.78 40.63 5.30
N GLU A 24 -22.07 41.36 4.45
CA GLU A 24 -22.62 41.83 3.18
C GLU A 24 -22.54 40.69 2.16
N PRO A 25 -23.67 40.25 1.57
CA PRO A 25 -23.64 39.22 0.56
C PRO A 25 -22.92 39.74 -0.69
N GLU A 26 -21.89 39.02 -1.13
CA GLU A 26 -21.13 39.31 -2.34
C GLU A 26 -21.48 38.30 -3.43
N GLN A 27 -21.68 38.78 -4.67
CA GLN A 27 -21.87 37.88 -5.82
C GLN A 27 -20.52 37.40 -6.33
N ILE A 28 -20.14 36.18 -5.94
CA ILE A 28 -18.89 35.54 -6.37
C ILE A 28 -19.06 34.58 -7.56
N TYR A 29 -20.29 34.14 -7.85
CA TYR A 29 -20.59 33.30 -9.01
C TYR A 29 -21.03 34.18 -10.19
N ASN A 30 -20.33 34.06 -11.31
CA ASN A 30 -20.57 34.86 -12.52
C ASN A 30 -21.51 34.20 -13.53
N GLY A 31 -22.14 33.07 -13.16
CA GLY A 31 -23.02 32.31 -14.06
C GLY A 31 -22.29 31.27 -14.92
N LYS A 32 -20.96 31.17 -14.82
CA LYS A 32 -20.15 30.30 -15.65
C LYS A 32 -19.07 29.55 -14.87
N GLN A 33 -18.11 30.23 -14.26
CA GLN A 33 -17.03 29.62 -13.46
C GLN A 33 -17.43 29.52 -12.00
N PHE A 34 -17.09 28.41 -11.35
CA PHE A 34 -17.34 28.24 -9.93
C PHE A 34 -16.31 29.02 -9.10
N PRO A 35 -16.72 29.65 -7.99
CA PRO A 35 -15.76 30.18 -7.03
C PRO A 35 -14.96 29.03 -6.41
N LEU A 36 -13.78 29.35 -5.89
CA LEU A 36 -12.99 28.40 -5.09
C LEU A 36 -13.84 27.83 -3.95
N TYR A 37 -13.90 26.51 -3.86
CA TYR A 37 -14.75 25.80 -2.91
C TYR A 37 -14.15 24.43 -2.57
N HIS A 38 -13.48 24.33 -1.41
CA HIS A 38 -12.88 23.09 -0.91
C HIS A 38 -13.94 22.18 -0.28
N TRP A 39 -14.72 21.50 -1.13
CA TRP A 39 -15.80 20.60 -0.70
C TRP A 39 -15.33 19.17 -0.41
N LYS A 40 -14.14 18.80 -0.89
CA LYS A 40 -13.45 17.54 -0.62
C LYS A 40 -12.05 17.82 -0.12
N GLU A 41 -11.46 16.86 0.57
CA GLU A 41 -10.02 16.87 0.85
C GLU A 41 -9.24 16.72 -0.46
N THR A 42 -8.21 17.54 -0.64
CA THR A 42 -7.43 17.64 -1.88
C THR A 42 -5.97 17.83 -1.56
N VAL A 43 -5.09 17.17 -2.31
CA VAL A 43 -3.64 17.30 -2.12
C VAL A 43 -3.16 18.66 -2.61
N ALA A 44 -3.73 19.14 -3.72
CA ALA A 44 -3.41 20.45 -4.28
C ALA A 44 -4.59 21.05 -5.06
N THR A 45 -4.58 22.36 -5.22
CA THR A 45 -5.52 23.12 -6.05
C THR A 45 -4.75 23.92 -7.08
N ILE A 46 -5.15 23.76 -8.33
CA ILE A 46 -4.55 24.42 -9.48
C ILE A 46 -5.53 25.46 -10.01
N GLN A 47 -5.02 26.66 -10.30
CA GLN A 47 -5.75 27.68 -11.01
C GLN A 47 -5.36 27.63 -12.49
N LEU A 48 -6.38 27.49 -13.34
CA LEU A 48 -6.27 27.61 -14.78
C LEU A 48 -6.77 28.99 -15.19
N THR A 49 -5.98 29.72 -15.97
CA THR A 49 -6.34 31.03 -16.48
C THR A 49 -6.33 31.03 -18.00
N ALA A 50 -7.46 31.39 -18.61
CA ALA A 50 -7.59 31.55 -20.06
C ALA A 50 -8.61 32.64 -20.39
N LYS A 51 -8.35 33.43 -21.44
CA LYS A 51 -9.25 34.49 -21.94
C LYS A 51 -9.73 35.47 -20.86
N GLY A 52 -8.91 35.74 -19.84
CA GLY A 52 -9.22 36.64 -18.74
C GLY A 52 -10.19 36.06 -17.69
N ALA A 53 -10.44 34.75 -17.71
CA ALA A 53 -11.21 34.03 -16.70
C ALA A 53 -10.33 32.99 -15.99
N ASN A 54 -10.71 32.68 -14.74
CA ASN A 54 -10.03 31.70 -13.90
C ASN A 54 -10.98 30.55 -13.57
N GLU A 55 -10.44 29.34 -13.50
CA GLU A 55 -11.14 28.14 -13.07
C GLU A 55 -10.23 27.32 -12.15
N PHE A 56 -10.82 26.66 -11.15
CA PHE A 56 -10.07 25.87 -10.18
C PHE A 56 -10.25 24.38 -10.44
N VAL A 57 -9.14 23.64 -10.36
CA VAL A 57 -9.09 22.19 -10.47
C VAL A 57 -8.47 21.62 -9.20
N TYR A 58 -9.05 20.56 -8.68
CA TYR A 58 -8.77 19.99 -7.36
C TYR A 58 -8.12 18.62 -7.51
N LEU A 59 -6.86 18.48 -7.10
CA LEU A 59 -6.05 17.28 -7.28
C LEU A 59 -6.24 16.28 -6.12
N PRO A 60 -6.32 14.97 -6.41
CA PRO A 60 -6.41 14.39 -7.75
C PRO A 60 -7.79 14.62 -8.41
N TYR A 61 -7.79 14.78 -9.74
CA TYR A 61 -8.98 14.95 -10.57
C TYR A 61 -9.16 13.83 -11.60
N SER A 62 -10.38 13.67 -12.10
CA SER A 62 -10.72 12.83 -13.25
C SER A 62 -10.69 13.60 -14.57
N ASP A 63 -10.50 12.92 -15.70
CA ASP A 63 -10.51 13.54 -17.04
C ASP A 63 -11.76 14.41 -17.29
N ILE A 64 -12.91 13.99 -16.75
CA ILE A 64 -14.17 14.72 -16.86
C ILE A 64 -14.11 16.08 -16.13
N GLU A 65 -13.40 16.17 -15.00
CA GLU A 65 -13.27 17.42 -14.24
C GLU A 65 -12.43 18.46 -15.01
N ILE A 66 -11.34 18.03 -15.65
CA ILE A 66 -10.50 18.93 -16.46
C ILE A 66 -11.22 19.36 -17.74
N GLU A 67 -11.91 18.45 -18.44
CA GLU A 67 -12.73 18.81 -19.61
C GLU A 67 -13.78 19.87 -19.27
N LYS A 68 -14.49 19.69 -18.16
CA LYS A 68 -15.50 20.65 -17.69
C LYS A 68 -14.86 22.00 -17.34
N ALA A 69 -13.65 22.02 -16.78
CA ALA A 69 -12.93 23.26 -16.51
C ALA A 69 -12.57 24.01 -17.81
N LEU A 70 -12.04 23.29 -18.81
CA LEU A 70 -11.71 23.87 -20.13
C LEU A 70 -12.96 24.41 -20.85
N MET A 71 -14.09 23.69 -20.78
CA MET A 71 -15.38 24.16 -21.31
C MET A 71 -15.82 25.48 -20.65
N ARG A 72 -15.72 25.59 -19.31
CA ARG A 72 -16.03 26.84 -18.59
C ARG A 72 -15.07 27.96 -18.93
N LEU A 73 -13.82 27.66 -19.24
CA LEU A 73 -12.83 28.61 -19.74
C LEU A 73 -12.98 28.94 -21.24
N GLU A 74 -13.93 28.31 -21.95
CA GLU A 74 -14.09 28.45 -23.40
C GLU A 74 -12.82 28.11 -24.19
N THR A 75 -12.03 27.16 -23.71
CA THR A 75 -10.83 26.69 -24.41
C THR A 75 -10.95 25.19 -24.73
N SER A 76 -10.27 24.75 -25.78
CA SER A 76 -10.26 23.34 -26.21
C SER A 76 -9.09 22.57 -25.62
N TYR A 77 -7.99 23.24 -25.27
CA TYR A 77 -6.78 22.59 -24.84
C TYR A 77 -6.15 23.27 -23.63
N LEU A 78 -5.51 22.44 -22.80
CA LEU A 78 -4.82 22.91 -21.60
C LEU A 78 -3.59 23.77 -21.92
N HIS A 79 -2.94 23.55 -23.07
CA HIS A 79 -1.79 24.39 -23.48
C HIS A 79 -2.18 25.84 -23.78
N ASP A 80 -3.48 26.13 -23.95
CA ASP A 80 -4.01 27.49 -24.09
C ASP A 80 -4.26 28.16 -22.72
N CYS A 81 -3.98 27.47 -21.60
CA CYS A 81 -4.15 27.96 -20.25
C CYS A 81 -2.80 28.32 -19.61
N GLU A 82 -2.79 29.39 -18.83
CA GLU A 82 -1.78 29.59 -17.79
C GLU A 82 -2.13 28.71 -16.59
N VAL A 83 -1.11 28.09 -15.97
CA VAL A 83 -1.27 27.14 -14.86
C VAL A 83 -0.50 27.63 -13.65
N GLU A 84 -1.22 27.91 -12.58
CA GLU A 84 -0.68 28.34 -11.29
C GLU A 84 -1.07 27.35 -10.19
N ILE A 85 -0.13 27.02 -9.31
CA ILE A 85 -0.43 26.21 -8.12
C ILE A 85 -0.98 27.18 -7.06
N TYR A 86 -2.26 27.08 -6.77
CA TYR A 86 -2.94 27.98 -5.84
C TYR A 86 -2.69 27.59 -4.37
N SER A 87 -2.76 26.29 -4.09
CA SER A 87 -2.46 25.71 -2.77
C SER A 87 -2.03 24.26 -2.92
N HIS A 88 -1.17 23.75 -2.04
CA HIS A 88 -0.69 22.37 -2.07
C HIS A 88 -0.22 21.89 -0.70
N ASN A 89 -0.18 20.57 -0.54
CA ASN A 89 0.42 19.89 0.60
C ASN A 89 1.79 19.26 0.25
N PHE A 90 2.26 19.40 -0.99
CA PHE A 90 3.60 18.93 -1.39
C PHE A 90 4.71 19.74 -0.72
N SER A 91 5.86 19.12 -0.46
CA SER A 91 7.04 19.86 -0.01
C SER A 91 7.58 20.83 -1.07
N ASP A 92 8.27 21.89 -0.60
CA ASP A 92 8.91 22.88 -1.48
C ASP A 92 9.88 22.23 -2.48
N ARG A 93 10.51 21.10 -2.10
CA ARG A 93 11.40 20.36 -2.99
C ARG A 93 10.66 19.81 -4.19
N ILE A 94 9.54 19.12 -3.99
CA ILE A 94 8.69 18.61 -5.07
C ILE A 94 8.27 19.76 -5.97
N ILE A 95 7.77 20.86 -5.38
CA ILE A 95 7.30 22.01 -6.15
C ILE A 95 8.41 22.62 -6.99
N ASN A 96 9.63 22.74 -6.46
CA ASN A 96 10.77 23.28 -7.19
C ASN A 96 11.20 22.37 -8.35
N ILE A 97 11.19 21.04 -8.14
CA ILE A 97 11.51 20.06 -9.19
C ILE A 97 10.46 20.12 -10.31
N ILE A 98 9.16 20.05 -9.96
CA ILE A 98 8.07 20.10 -10.94
C ILE A 98 8.02 21.46 -11.64
N SER A 99 8.36 22.55 -10.96
CA SER A 99 8.36 23.89 -11.58
C SER A 99 9.49 24.09 -12.58
N ALA A 100 10.49 23.21 -12.61
CA ALA A 100 11.51 23.19 -13.66
C ALA A 100 10.98 22.59 -14.99
N ASP A 101 9.85 21.88 -14.97
CA ASP A 101 9.23 21.32 -16.17
C ASP A 101 8.58 22.40 -17.04
N THR A 102 8.67 22.20 -18.36
CA THR A 102 8.60 23.29 -19.34
C THR A 102 7.23 23.54 -19.96
N THR A 103 6.21 22.70 -19.72
CA THR A 103 4.86 22.91 -20.29
C THR A 103 3.73 22.77 -19.26
N PRO A 104 2.65 23.57 -19.38
CA PRO A 104 1.45 23.47 -18.54
C PRO A 104 0.85 22.05 -18.44
N LEU A 105 0.89 21.31 -19.56
CA LEU A 105 0.37 19.95 -19.64
C LEU A 105 1.19 18.96 -18.81
N ILE A 106 2.51 18.95 -18.98
CA ILE A 106 3.39 18.09 -18.19
C ILE A 106 3.24 18.44 -16.71
N LYS A 107 3.27 19.72 -16.37
CA LYS A 107 3.15 20.19 -14.99
C LYS A 107 1.86 19.70 -14.31
N ILE A 108 0.71 19.84 -14.97
CA ILE A 108 -0.56 19.40 -14.37
C ILE A 108 -0.64 17.88 -14.27
N ASP A 109 -0.18 17.15 -15.29
CA ASP A 109 -0.23 15.69 -15.35
C ASP A 109 0.64 15.10 -14.24
N THR A 110 1.85 15.62 -14.07
CA THR A 110 2.76 15.25 -12.98
C THR A 110 2.15 15.53 -11.61
N LEU A 111 1.57 16.72 -11.40
CA LEU A 111 0.93 17.06 -10.12
C LEU A 111 -0.29 16.18 -9.83
N ASN A 112 -1.08 15.83 -10.86
CA ASN A 112 -2.23 14.96 -10.70
C ASN A 112 -1.81 13.54 -10.33
N LYS A 113 -0.84 12.95 -11.04
CA LYS A 113 -0.30 11.62 -10.74
C LYS A 113 0.31 11.54 -9.35
N LEU A 114 1.06 12.57 -8.93
CA LEU A 114 1.62 12.60 -7.59
C LEU A 114 0.52 12.76 -6.52
N ALA A 115 -0.53 13.53 -6.81
CA ALA A 115 -1.69 13.65 -5.92
C ALA A 115 -2.50 12.34 -5.83
N GLU A 116 -2.58 11.55 -6.90
CA GLU A 116 -3.15 10.20 -6.90
C GLU A 116 -2.34 9.30 -5.97
N HIS A 117 -1.02 9.28 -6.12
CA HIS A 117 -0.13 8.52 -5.26
C HIS A 117 -0.27 8.90 -3.77
N TYR A 118 -0.31 10.20 -3.45
CA TYR A 118 -0.51 10.69 -2.07
C TYR A 118 -1.86 10.24 -1.49
N LYS A 119 -2.91 10.25 -2.33
CA LYS A 119 -4.23 9.79 -1.91
C LYS A 119 -4.24 8.27 -1.66
N GLU A 120 -3.46 7.50 -2.42
CA GLU A 120 -3.39 6.04 -2.31
C GLU A 120 -2.61 5.55 -1.09
N ILE A 121 -1.51 6.20 -0.73
CA ILE A 121 -0.65 5.80 0.41
C ILE A 121 -1.16 6.37 1.75
N GLY A 122 -1.93 7.46 1.73
CA GLY A 122 -2.50 8.04 2.94
C GLY A 122 -1.49 8.80 3.82
N ASN A 123 -1.99 9.41 4.90
CA ASN A 123 -1.23 10.44 5.64
C ASN A 123 0.03 9.93 6.34
N HIS A 124 0.01 8.72 6.91
CA HIS A 124 1.18 8.18 7.62
C HIS A 124 2.34 7.91 6.64
N ASP A 125 2.02 7.35 5.49
CA ASP A 125 2.99 6.98 4.47
C ASP A 125 3.50 8.20 3.71
N ILE A 126 2.70 9.27 3.59
CA ILE A 126 3.19 10.56 3.07
C ILE A 126 4.34 11.10 3.94
N GLU A 127 4.23 11.04 5.27
CA GLU A 127 5.32 11.50 6.15
C GLU A 127 6.59 10.67 5.95
N TYR A 128 6.44 9.35 5.77
CA TYR A 128 7.55 8.46 5.48
C TYR A 128 8.17 8.75 4.10
N PHE A 129 7.34 8.96 3.07
CA PHE A 129 7.80 9.30 1.73
C PHE A 129 8.57 10.64 1.69
N GLU A 130 8.06 11.66 2.38
CA GLU A 130 8.76 12.94 2.52
C GLU A 130 10.11 12.79 3.23
N LYS A 131 10.19 11.94 4.27
CA LYS A 131 11.47 11.59 4.89
C LYS A 131 12.39 10.88 3.91
N LEU A 132 11.92 9.88 3.17
CA LEU A 132 12.72 9.15 2.18
C LEU A 132 13.32 10.11 1.14
N MET A 133 12.52 11.03 0.61
CA MET A 133 13.02 12.06 -0.29
C MET A 133 14.11 12.91 0.35
N ASP A 134 14.03 13.19 1.65
CA ASP A 134 15.04 13.93 2.41
C ASP A 134 16.38 13.20 2.56
N TYR A 135 16.36 11.86 2.60
CA TYR A 135 17.55 11.03 2.56
C TYR A 135 18.18 11.00 1.17
N VAL A 136 17.37 10.72 0.14
CA VAL A 136 17.86 10.44 -1.23
C VAL A 136 18.11 11.71 -2.04
N LYS A 137 17.35 12.78 -1.79
CA LYS A 137 17.42 14.07 -2.50
C LYS A 137 17.27 13.92 -4.02
N PRO A 138 16.10 13.44 -4.52
CA PRO A 138 15.85 13.34 -5.96
C PRO A 138 15.95 14.71 -6.63
N GLN A 139 16.35 14.73 -7.90
CA GLN A 139 16.64 15.92 -8.71
C GLN A 139 15.62 16.15 -9.83
N ASN A 140 14.86 15.12 -10.21
CA ASN A 140 13.86 15.20 -11.27
C ASN A 140 12.60 14.38 -10.92
N VAL A 141 11.55 14.58 -11.70
CA VAL A 141 10.24 13.93 -11.51
C VAL A 141 10.32 12.42 -11.64
N ASP A 142 11.16 11.92 -12.55
CA ASP A 142 11.35 10.48 -12.77
C ASP A 142 11.90 9.76 -11.54
N GLU A 143 12.78 10.43 -10.79
CA GLU A 143 13.34 9.93 -9.53
C GLU A 143 12.33 10.01 -8.38
N ILE A 144 11.48 11.06 -8.34
CA ILE A 144 10.38 11.16 -7.36
C ILE A 144 9.44 9.95 -7.51
N PHE A 145 8.98 9.67 -8.73
CA PHE A 145 8.10 8.52 -8.97
C PHE A 145 8.79 7.19 -8.69
N ALA A 146 10.06 7.04 -9.05
CA ALA A 146 10.81 5.82 -8.73
C ALA A 146 10.88 5.58 -7.22
N LEU A 147 11.07 6.63 -6.41
CA LEU A 147 11.05 6.51 -4.95
C LEU A 147 9.65 6.22 -4.41
N ALA A 148 8.61 6.81 -4.99
CA ALA A 148 7.22 6.59 -4.60
C ALA A 148 6.81 5.12 -4.83
N ASP A 149 7.13 4.57 -6.00
CA ASP A 149 6.78 3.19 -6.37
C ASP A 149 7.49 2.14 -5.49
N SER A 150 8.67 2.46 -4.96
CA SER A 150 9.51 1.55 -4.16
C SER A 150 9.65 1.98 -2.70
N MET A 151 8.86 2.93 -2.19
CA MET A 151 9.10 3.53 -0.87
C MET A 151 9.12 2.49 0.26
N TYR A 152 8.31 1.45 0.14
CA TYR A 152 8.20 0.38 1.12
C TYR A 152 9.43 -0.52 1.19
N GLU A 153 10.31 -0.48 0.18
CA GLU A 153 11.53 -1.29 0.10
C GLU A 153 12.70 -0.68 0.89
N PHE A 154 12.48 0.47 1.53
CA PHE A 154 13.48 1.18 2.33
C PHE A 154 13.24 1.02 3.83
N GLU A 155 14.30 1.16 4.61
CA GLU A 155 14.21 1.47 6.04
C GLU A 155 15.04 2.73 6.36
N LEU A 156 14.49 3.60 7.21
CA LEU A 156 15.10 4.88 7.58
C LEU A 156 15.45 4.91 9.07
N PHE A 157 16.70 5.24 9.38
CA PHE A 157 17.23 5.28 10.74
C PHE A 157 17.72 6.69 11.10
N ASP A 158 16.79 7.52 11.59
CA ASP A 158 16.99 8.93 11.90
C ASP A 158 18.11 9.17 12.93
N GLY A 159 19.02 10.11 12.63
CA GLY A 159 20.10 10.53 13.53
C GLY A 159 21.28 9.56 13.66
N ILE A 160 21.27 8.44 12.91
CA ILE A 160 22.38 7.48 12.93
C ILE A 160 23.44 7.87 11.90
N HIS A 161 24.57 8.41 12.38
CA HIS A 161 25.65 8.90 11.51
C HIS A 161 26.99 8.16 11.70
N SER A 162 26.99 7.04 12.42
CA SER A 162 28.19 6.24 12.63
C SER A 162 27.86 4.76 12.72
N VAL A 163 28.84 3.92 12.37
CA VAL A 163 28.70 2.46 12.42
C VAL A 163 28.43 1.95 13.84
N GLU A 164 29.05 2.61 14.83
CA GLU A 164 28.83 2.27 16.24
C GLU A 164 27.42 2.65 16.70
N ASN A 165 26.91 3.82 16.30
CA ASN A 165 25.53 4.22 16.60
C ASN A 165 24.53 3.27 15.92
N TYR A 166 24.80 2.86 14.68
CA TYR A 166 23.96 1.90 13.98
C TYR A 166 23.93 0.56 14.70
N GLY A 167 25.10 0.02 15.06
CA GLY A 167 25.17 -1.22 15.82
C GLY A 167 24.52 -1.13 17.20
N ARG A 168 24.63 0.02 17.88
CA ARG A 168 23.93 0.28 19.14
C ARG A 168 22.43 0.28 18.95
N TYR A 169 21.91 1.03 17.98
CA TYR A 169 20.48 1.06 17.68
C TYR A 169 19.96 -0.35 17.38
N MET A 170 20.67 -1.10 16.54
CA MET A 170 20.26 -2.45 16.16
C MET A 170 20.21 -3.41 17.35
N ILE A 171 21.11 -3.28 18.32
CA ILE A 171 21.11 -4.15 19.51
C ILE A 171 20.12 -3.67 20.57
N CYS A 172 20.04 -2.36 20.81
CA CYS A 172 19.35 -1.80 21.97
C CYS A 172 17.90 -1.38 21.68
N ASP A 173 17.65 -0.84 20.48
CA ASP A 173 16.45 -0.04 20.20
C ASP A 173 15.57 -0.64 19.09
N SER A 174 16.15 -1.40 18.16
CA SER A 174 15.41 -2.03 17.04
C SER A 174 14.37 -3.07 17.49
N GLY A 175 14.47 -3.53 18.74
CA GLY A 175 13.71 -4.63 19.28
C GLY A 175 14.10 -6.01 18.73
N HIS A 176 15.09 -6.13 17.83
CA HIS A 176 15.51 -7.44 17.31
C HIS A 176 16.11 -8.35 18.39
N PHE A 177 16.64 -7.77 19.47
CA PHE A 177 17.28 -8.50 20.57
C PHE A 177 16.61 -8.14 21.90
N GLU A 178 16.52 -9.14 22.79
CA GLU A 178 16.34 -8.88 24.21
C GLU A 178 17.65 -8.33 24.76
N TYR A 179 17.71 -7.00 24.95
CA TYR A 179 18.90 -6.32 25.42
C TYR A 179 18.85 -6.06 26.93
N ASP A 180 19.89 -6.51 27.65
CA ASP A 180 20.13 -6.12 29.04
C ASP A 180 21.21 -5.03 29.09
N SER A 181 20.83 -3.84 29.57
CA SER A 181 21.73 -2.69 29.75
C SER A 181 22.97 -2.98 30.60
N ASN A 182 22.96 -4.00 31.47
CA ASN A 182 24.13 -4.40 32.25
C ASN A 182 25.24 -5.03 31.39
N LEU A 183 24.92 -5.43 30.15
CA LEU A 183 25.86 -6.02 29.21
C LEU A 183 26.53 -4.99 28.29
N GLU A 184 26.17 -3.71 28.42
CA GLU A 184 26.62 -2.64 27.50
C GLU A 184 28.14 -2.60 27.33
N GLU A 185 28.90 -2.66 28.43
CA GLU A 185 30.36 -2.60 28.42
C GLU A 185 31.03 -3.83 27.77
N TYR A 186 30.27 -4.90 27.54
CA TYR A 186 30.75 -6.16 26.96
C TYR A 186 30.40 -6.31 25.47
N ILE A 187 29.61 -5.39 24.91
CA ILE A 187 29.14 -5.47 23.53
C ILE A 187 29.97 -4.55 22.63
N ASP A 188 30.55 -5.14 21.58
CA ASP A 188 31.24 -4.39 20.54
C ASP A 188 30.24 -3.92 19.48
N PHE A 189 29.53 -2.82 19.78
CA PHE A 189 28.53 -2.24 18.88
C PHE A 189 29.11 -1.87 17.52
N LYS A 190 30.34 -1.36 17.48
CA LYS A 190 31.00 -0.98 16.24
C LYS A 190 31.23 -2.20 15.36
N ARG A 191 31.77 -3.29 15.91
CA ARG A 191 31.98 -4.51 15.14
C ARG A 191 30.66 -5.11 14.65
N TYR A 192 29.63 -5.16 15.49
CA TYR A 192 28.31 -5.61 15.06
C TYR A 192 27.77 -4.76 13.90
N GLY A 193 27.84 -3.43 14.02
CA GLY A 193 27.41 -2.52 12.96
C GLY A 193 28.18 -2.74 11.66
N GLN A 194 29.50 -2.96 11.72
CA GLN A 194 30.32 -3.25 10.54
C GLN A 194 29.89 -4.54 9.84
N GLU A 195 29.64 -5.60 10.62
CA GLU A 195 29.19 -6.89 10.08
C GLU A 195 27.78 -6.76 9.47
N LYS A 196 26.87 -6.03 10.12
CA LYS A 196 25.51 -5.82 9.60
C LYS A 196 25.52 -5.05 8.28
N MET A 197 26.21 -3.91 8.24
CA MET A 197 26.37 -3.08 7.03
C MET A 197 27.05 -3.82 5.87
N ALA A 198 27.86 -4.85 6.16
CA ALA A 198 28.51 -5.65 5.12
C ALA A 198 27.58 -6.65 4.43
N HIS A 199 26.41 -6.93 5.01
CA HIS A 199 25.42 -7.90 4.52
C HIS A 199 24.08 -7.26 4.18
N GLU A 200 24.05 -5.95 3.96
CA GLU A 200 22.85 -5.21 3.53
C GLU A 200 23.26 -4.07 2.61
N PHE A 201 22.31 -3.54 1.86
CA PHE A 201 22.55 -2.34 1.07
C PHE A 201 22.10 -1.12 1.86
N GLY A 202 23.05 -0.42 2.46
CA GLY A 202 22.78 0.82 3.16
C GLY A 202 23.89 1.86 3.06
N ALA A 203 23.52 3.10 3.37
CA ALA A 203 24.43 4.24 3.33
C ALA A 203 24.08 5.28 4.40
N PHE A 204 25.09 6.06 4.79
CA PHE A 204 24.87 7.25 5.62
C PHE A 204 24.44 8.43 4.76
N SER A 205 23.43 9.15 5.23
CA SER A 205 22.99 10.44 4.73
C SER A 205 23.19 11.53 5.79
N GLU A 206 22.88 12.77 5.42
CA GLU A 206 22.81 13.88 6.38
C GLU A 206 21.70 13.69 7.44
N LYS A 207 20.70 12.86 7.16
CA LYS A 207 19.54 12.63 8.03
C LYS A 207 19.70 11.43 8.95
N GLY A 208 20.51 10.44 8.55
CA GLY A 208 20.72 9.22 9.31
C GLY A 208 21.33 8.12 8.47
N TYR A 209 20.96 6.88 8.76
CA TYR A 209 21.32 5.72 7.96
C TYR A 209 20.08 5.23 7.20
N ILE A 210 20.25 4.76 5.97
CA ILE A 210 19.17 4.25 5.12
C ILE A 210 19.57 2.90 4.56
N THR A 211 18.64 1.96 4.52
CA THR A 211 18.79 0.68 3.83
C THR A 211 17.76 0.55 2.71
N TYR A 212 18.09 -0.25 1.69
CA TYR A 212 17.22 -0.58 0.57
C TYR A 212 17.30 -2.07 0.29
N HIS A 213 16.15 -2.73 0.22
CA HIS A 213 16.06 -4.19 0.02
C HIS A 213 15.53 -4.58 -1.37
N GLY A 214 15.02 -3.62 -2.13
CA GLY A 214 14.40 -3.88 -3.44
C GLY A 214 15.39 -4.16 -4.58
N TYR A 215 14.83 -4.49 -5.75
CA TYR A 215 15.59 -4.75 -6.98
C TYR A 215 15.05 -3.92 -8.14
N ASN A 216 15.57 -2.69 -8.30
CA ASN A 216 15.15 -1.79 -9.35
C ASN A 216 16.37 -1.08 -9.95
N GLN A 217 16.65 -1.32 -11.23
CA GLN A 217 17.83 -0.78 -11.89
C GLN A 217 17.81 0.76 -11.99
N LYS A 218 16.62 1.36 -12.15
CA LYS A 218 16.47 2.83 -12.18
C LYS A 218 16.84 3.43 -10.82
N LEU A 219 16.36 2.82 -9.72
CA LEU A 219 16.72 3.23 -8.37
C LEU A 219 18.16 2.93 -8.01
N ALA A 220 18.73 1.81 -8.47
CA ALA A 220 20.13 1.48 -8.23
C ALA A 220 21.06 2.62 -8.71
N ASN A 221 20.80 3.17 -9.89
CA ASN A 221 21.54 4.32 -10.40
C ASN A 221 21.35 5.57 -9.53
N LEU A 222 20.10 5.88 -9.17
CA LEU A 222 19.78 7.01 -8.28
C LEU A 222 20.50 6.90 -6.94
N LEU A 223 20.41 5.75 -6.28
CA LEU A 223 21.01 5.50 -4.96
C LEU A 223 22.54 5.47 -5.02
N PHE A 224 23.13 5.04 -6.13
CA PHE A 224 24.56 5.16 -6.36
C PHE A 224 24.98 6.63 -6.48
N GLU A 225 24.28 7.44 -7.27
CA GLU A 225 24.63 8.85 -7.48
C GLU A 225 24.39 9.71 -6.24
N SER A 226 23.30 9.47 -5.51
CA SER A 226 22.90 10.25 -4.34
C SER A 226 23.62 9.85 -3.06
N LEU A 227 23.83 8.54 -2.85
CA LEU A 227 24.26 7.98 -1.57
C LEU A 227 25.51 7.08 -1.68
N GLY A 228 25.99 6.80 -2.90
CA GLY A 228 27.15 5.91 -3.12
C GLY A 228 26.85 4.44 -2.88
N MET A 229 25.57 4.03 -2.86
CA MET A 229 25.17 2.65 -2.67
C MET A 229 25.52 1.81 -3.90
N VAL A 230 26.13 0.64 -3.68
CA VAL A 230 26.52 -0.29 -4.75
C VAL A 230 25.78 -1.60 -4.55
N PHE A 231 25.11 -2.06 -5.60
CA PHE A 231 24.34 -3.28 -5.62
C PHE A 231 25.05 -4.33 -6.49
N PRO A 232 25.08 -5.61 -6.10
CA PRO A 232 25.55 -6.69 -6.95
C PRO A 232 24.61 -6.86 -8.15
N GLU A 233 25.12 -7.49 -9.22
CA GLU A 233 24.27 -7.88 -10.35
C GLU A 233 23.22 -8.91 -9.89
N GLN A 234 21.97 -8.44 -9.89
CA GLN A 234 20.70 -9.17 -9.88
C GLN A 234 20.68 -10.52 -9.12
N GLU A 235 20.16 -10.51 -7.89
CA GLU A 235 19.63 -11.73 -7.27
C GLU A 235 18.21 -12.00 -7.78
N GLU A 236 17.87 -13.27 -8.00
CA GLU A 236 16.50 -13.67 -8.31
C GLU A 236 15.60 -13.44 -7.09
N LEU A 237 14.41 -12.87 -7.30
CA LEU A 237 13.39 -12.78 -6.25
C LEU A 237 13.17 -14.14 -5.62
N LYS A 238 13.24 -14.21 -4.30
CA LYS A 238 13.05 -15.45 -3.54
C LYS A 238 11.56 -15.63 -3.26
N THR A 239 11.08 -16.86 -3.32
CA THR A 239 9.69 -17.19 -2.97
C THR A 239 9.67 -17.96 -1.67
N LEU A 240 8.86 -17.53 -0.71
CA LEU A 240 8.57 -18.25 0.52
C LEU A 240 7.09 -18.65 0.53
N LYS A 241 6.82 -19.93 0.82
CA LYS A 241 5.45 -20.44 0.97
C LYS A 241 5.14 -20.76 2.41
N LEU A 242 3.99 -20.28 2.87
CA LEU A 242 3.45 -20.56 4.19
C LEU A 242 2.14 -21.33 4.05
N TYR A 243 2.13 -22.57 4.54
CA TYR A 243 1.04 -23.51 4.44
C TYR A 243 0.15 -23.43 5.67
N MET A 244 -1.17 -23.48 5.46
CA MET A 244 -2.21 -23.50 6.47
C MET A 244 -3.33 -24.48 6.09
N PRO A 245 -4.02 -25.10 7.06
CA PRO A 245 -5.17 -25.96 6.78
C PRO A 245 -6.30 -25.20 6.07
N LEU A 246 -7.00 -25.86 5.15
CA LEU A 246 -8.25 -25.38 4.56
C LEU A 246 -9.44 -26.12 5.13
N ARG A 247 -10.56 -25.41 5.23
CA ARG A 247 -11.85 -26.02 5.50
C ARG A 247 -12.80 -25.71 4.35
N ILE A 248 -13.34 -26.75 3.73
CA ILE A 248 -14.27 -26.60 2.61
C ILE A 248 -15.60 -27.19 3.02
N THR A 249 -16.66 -26.41 2.85
CA THR A 249 -18.00 -26.81 3.24
C THR A 249 -19.01 -26.61 2.13
N THR A 250 -20.11 -27.35 2.20
CA THR A 250 -21.27 -27.18 1.32
C THR A 250 -22.56 -27.29 2.12
N TYR A 251 -23.60 -26.64 1.64
CA TYR A 251 -24.97 -26.84 2.12
C TYR A 251 -25.75 -27.81 1.21
N ASP A 252 -25.23 -28.15 0.03
CA ASP A 252 -25.87 -29.09 -0.88
C ASP A 252 -25.62 -30.54 -0.42
N MET A 253 -26.69 -31.26 -0.12
CA MET A 253 -26.65 -32.66 0.28
C MET A 253 -27.48 -33.52 -0.67
N GLU A 254 -27.02 -34.74 -0.93
CA GLU A 254 -27.82 -35.76 -1.60
C GLU A 254 -28.56 -36.61 -0.56
N ASN A 255 -29.90 -36.64 -0.62
CA ASN A 255 -30.69 -37.46 0.28
C ASN A 255 -30.67 -38.95 -0.11
N GLU A 256 -31.24 -39.83 0.71
CA GLU A 256 -31.28 -41.29 0.50
C GLU A 256 -31.96 -41.74 -0.83
N TYR A 257 -32.61 -40.81 -1.53
CA TYR A 257 -33.30 -41.04 -2.80
C TYR A 257 -32.59 -40.39 -4.00
N GLY A 258 -31.42 -39.77 -3.80
CA GLY A 258 -30.66 -39.12 -4.85
C GLY A 258 -31.13 -37.72 -5.25
N TYR A 259 -31.93 -37.06 -4.40
CA TYR A 259 -32.34 -35.67 -4.62
C TYR A 259 -31.42 -34.71 -3.86
N LYS A 260 -31.02 -33.61 -4.52
CA LYS A 260 -30.31 -32.50 -3.90
C LYS A 260 -31.23 -31.74 -2.94
N GLU A 261 -30.81 -31.61 -1.69
CA GLU A 261 -31.47 -30.84 -0.63
C GLU A 261 -30.48 -29.84 -0.01
N TYR A 262 -31.00 -28.73 0.53
CA TYR A 262 -30.20 -27.73 1.22
C TYR A 262 -30.19 -28.01 2.73
N ALA A 263 -29.00 -28.16 3.30
CA ALA A 263 -28.78 -28.30 4.73
C ALA A 263 -29.03 -26.97 5.45
N ASN A 264 -29.41 -27.05 6.74
CA ASN A 264 -29.42 -25.85 7.60
C ASN A 264 -28.05 -25.56 8.22
N GLU A 265 -27.13 -26.53 8.20
CA GLU A 265 -25.78 -26.41 8.73
C GLU A 265 -24.78 -26.89 7.66
N PRO A 266 -23.63 -26.22 7.51
CA PRO A 266 -22.65 -26.59 6.50
C PRO A 266 -22.02 -27.95 6.81
N GLN A 267 -21.90 -28.80 5.79
CA GLN A 267 -21.18 -30.07 5.86
C GLN A 267 -19.78 -29.94 5.30
N GLU A 268 -18.80 -30.50 5.99
CA GLU A 268 -17.40 -30.48 5.56
C GLU A 268 -17.17 -31.53 4.49
N ILE A 269 -16.53 -31.12 3.39
CA ILE A 269 -16.17 -32.00 2.28
C ILE A 269 -14.92 -32.79 2.65
N SER A 270 -14.90 -34.08 2.34
CA SER A 270 -13.77 -34.93 2.67
C SER A 270 -12.53 -34.60 1.84
N ASN A 271 -11.32 -34.72 2.42
CA ASN A 271 -10.06 -34.44 1.71
C ASN A 271 -9.90 -35.20 0.38
N ALA A 272 -10.53 -36.36 0.22
CA ALA A 272 -10.49 -37.14 -1.03
C ALA A 272 -11.28 -36.49 -2.17
N GLU A 273 -12.38 -35.81 -1.86
CA GLU A 273 -13.25 -35.10 -2.82
C GLU A 273 -12.74 -33.68 -3.08
N VAL A 274 -12.06 -33.08 -2.10
CA VAL A 274 -11.54 -31.71 -2.18
C VAL A 274 -10.59 -31.49 -3.37
N VAL A 275 -9.85 -32.52 -3.79
CA VAL A 275 -8.91 -32.44 -4.92
C VAL A 275 -9.60 -32.06 -6.23
N GLU A 276 -10.87 -32.44 -6.41
CA GLU A 276 -11.63 -32.13 -7.62
C GLU A 276 -11.98 -30.63 -7.73
N TYR A 277 -11.93 -29.91 -6.61
CA TYR A 277 -12.22 -28.47 -6.55
C TYR A 277 -10.99 -27.58 -6.70
N LEU A 278 -9.77 -28.13 -6.87
CA LEU A 278 -8.54 -27.34 -6.95
C LEU A 278 -8.63 -26.22 -8.00
N ASP A 279 -8.99 -26.56 -9.23
CA ASP A 279 -9.01 -25.60 -10.35
C ASP A 279 -10.06 -24.51 -10.15
N VAL A 280 -11.25 -24.86 -9.64
CA VAL A 280 -12.33 -23.88 -9.42
C VAL A 280 -12.01 -22.96 -8.25
N ILE A 281 -11.32 -23.45 -7.21
CA ILE A 281 -10.89 -22.64 -6.08
C ILE A 281 -9.79 -21.67 -6.50
N LEU A 282 -8.81 -22.12 -7.29
CA LEU A 282 -7.77 -21.24 -7.83
C LEU A 282 -8.37 -20.11 -8.67
N MET A 283 -9.33 -20.43 -9.53
CA MET A 283 -10.04 -19.43 -10.33
C MET A 283 -10.81 -18.44 -9.45
N ALA A 284 -11.53 -18.92 -8.43
CA ALA A 284 -12.25 -18.05 -7.50
C ALA A 284 -11.30 -17.10 -6.73
N ILE A 285 -10.12 -17.59 -6.34
CA ILE A 285 -9.08 -16.76 -5.69
C ILE A 285 -8.60 -15.66 -6.64
N GLU A 286 -8.32 -16.00 -7.90
CA GLU A 286 -7.91 -15.01 -8.91
C GLU A 286 -8.98 -13.94 -9.15
N GLU A 287 -10.26 -14.35 -9.26
CA GLU A 287 -11.40 -13.45 -9.43
C GLU A 287 -11.66 -12.56 -8.21
N ASN A 288 -11.23 -12.97 -7.02
CA ASN A 288 -11.38 -12.19 -5.80
C ASN A 288 -10.32 -11.10 -5.61
N ASN A 289 -9.23 -11.13 -6.39
CA ASN A 289 -8.18 -10.12 -6.30
C ASN A 289 -8.69 -8.75 -6.77
N LEU A 290 -8.32 -7.70 -6.03
CA LEU A 290 -8.66 -6.34 -6.40
C LEU A 290 -7.56 -5.71 -7.29
N PRO A 291 -7.90 -4.82 -8.24
CA PRO A 291 -6.90 -4.11 -9.05
C PRO A 291 -5.85 -3.39 -8.20
N GLU A 292 -6.24 -2.84 -7.05
CA GLU A 292 -5.36 -2.14 -6.12
C GLU A 292 -4.32 -3.06 -5.46
N GLU A 293 -4.53 -4.38 -5.48
CA GLU A 293 -3.65 -5.41 -4.89
C GLU A 293 -2.65 -5.96 -5.93
N GLU A 294 -2.65 -5.49 -7.18
CA GLU A 294 -1.84 -6.06 -8.26
C GLU A 294 -0.34 -6.05 -7.93
N GLN A 295 0.17 -4.91 -7.46
CA GLN A 295 1.61 -4.71 -7.24
C GLN A 295 2.11 -5.36 -5.94
N ARG A 296 1.41 -5.14 -4.82
CA ARG A 296 1.85 -5.57 -3.47
C ARG A 296 1.08 -6.77 -2.92
N GLY A 297 0.05 -7.24 -3.62
CA GLY A 297 -0.89 -8.18 -3.04
C GLY A 297 -1.44 -7.62 -1.72
N LEU A 298 -1.51 -8.49 -0.72
CA LEU A 298 -2.00 -8.13 0.60
C LEU A 298 -0.97 -7.39 1.48
N MET A 299 0.30 -7.26 1.04
CA MET A 299 1.24 -6.31 1.68
C MET A 299 0.78 -4.85 1.55
N ARG A 300 -0.18 -4.57 0.66
CA ARG A 300 -0.85 -3.26 0.61
C ARG A 300 -1.47 -2.86 1.95
N TYR A 301 -1.93 -3.83 2.74
CA TYR A 301 -2.58 -3.60 4.04
C TYR A 301 -1.62 -3.75 5.22
N TYR A 302 -0.30 -3.69 4.95
CA TYR A 302 0.74 -3.75 5.97
C TYR A 302 1.24 -2.34 6.28
N ASP A 303 0.78 -1.78 7.40
CA ASP A 303 0.98 -0.36 7.74
C ASP A 303 2.33 -0.04 8.41
N ASP A 304 3.08 -1.05 8.87
CA ASP A 304 4.32 -0.81 9.60
C ASP A 304 5.49 -0.51 8.64
N HIS A 305 6.23 0.58 8.89
CA HIS A 305 7.46 0.93 8.15
C HIS A 305 8.68 0.23 8.76
N ASP A 306 8.79 -1.07 8.57
CA ASP A 306 9.86 -1.89 9.15
C ASP A 306 10.53 -2.84 8.14
N SER A 307 11.47 -3.64 8.63
CA SER A 307 12.19 -4.61 7.81
C SER A 307 11.31 -5.69 7.18
N VAL A 308 10.14 -6.03 7.76
CA VAL A 308 9.21 -6.96 7.11
C VAL A 308 8.60 -6.32 5.88
N ASN A 309 8.16 -5.06 5.99
CA ASN A 309 7.59 -4.32 4.85
C ASN A 309 8.60 -4.17 3.71
N ALA A 310 9.87 -3.95 4.05
CA ALA A 310 10.93 -3.79 3.06
C ALA A 310 11.38 -5.11 2.40
N LYS A 311 11.35 -6.21 3.16
CA LYS A 311 11.79 -7.51 2.67
C LYS A 311 10.70 -8.36 2.03
N VAL A 312 9.43 -8.12 2.34
CA VAL A 312 8.29 -8.81 1.70
C VAL A 312 7.65 -7.87 0.70
N SER A 313 7.96 -8.03 -0.58
CA SER A 313 7.44 -7.13 -1.62
C SER A 313 5.96 -7.36 -1.89
N LYS A 314 5.56 -8.63 -1.93
CA LYS A 314 4.19 -9.05 -2.22
C LYS A 314 3.85 -10.35 -1.51
N TYR A 315 2.60 -10.51 -1.10
CA TYR A 315 2.06 -11.86 -0.87
C TYR A 315 0.61 -11.97 -1.29
N VAL A 316 0.23 -13.18 -1.69
CA VAL A 316 -1.14 -13.54 -2.10
C VAL A 316 -1.51 -14.90 -1.51
N PHE A 317 -2.81 -15.12 -1.31
CA PHE A 317 -3.31 -16.46 -0.99
C PHE A 317 -3.47 -17.30 -2.27
N SER A 318 -3.30 -18.60 -2.11
CA SER A 318 -3.46 -19.63 -3.14
C SER A 318 -3.74 -20.97 -2.44
N VAL A 319 -3.86 -22.04 -3.21
CA VAL A 319 -4.06 -23.40 -2.68
C VAL A 319 -3.14 -24.40 -3.39
N GLU A 320 -2.63 -25.38 -2.65
CA GLU A 320 -1.73 -26.42 -3.20
C GLU A 320 -2.05 -27.79 -2.62
N LEU A 321 -1.90 -28.83 -3.45
CA LEU A 321 -2.06 -30.21 -3.02
C LEU A 321 -0.74 -30.73 -2.42
N ILE A 322 -0.75 -31.05 -1.13
CA ILE A 322 0.39 -31.57 -0.37
C ILE A 322 0.03 -32.93 0.21
N GLU A 323 0.76 -33.98 -0.20
CA GLU A 323 0.55 -35.37 0.26
C GLU A 323 -0.91 -35.88 0.14
N GLY A 324 -1.68 -35.33 -0.80
CA GLY A 324 -3.08 -35.71 -1.03
C GLY A 324 -4.11 -34.88 -0.24
N GLU A 325 -3.67 -33.86 0.49
CA GLU A 325 -4.50 -32.89 1.18
C GLU A 325 -4.36 -31.51 0.52
N LEU A 326 -5.49 -30.84 0.26
CA LEU A 326 -5.48 -29.48 -0.27
C LEU A 326 -5.23 -28.50 0.87
N MET A 327 -4.18 -27.72 0.77
CA MET A 327 -3.72 -26.77 1.78
C MET A 327 -3.81 -25.35 1.24
N GLY A 328 -4.11 -24.41 2.13
CA GLY A 328 -4.04 -22.99 1.84
C GLY A 328 -2.58 -22.57 1.88
N VAL A 329 -2.18 -21.69 0.96
CA VAL A 329 -0.81 -21.23 0.84
C VAL A 329 -0.80 -19.73 0.73
N ALA A 330 -0.09 -19.05 1.64
CA ALA A 330 0.35 -17.69 1.40
C ALA A 330 1.69 -17.76 0.65
N VAL A 331 1.71 -17.23 -0.58
CA VAL A 331 2.89 -17.18 -1.44
C VAL A 331 3.49 -15.78 -1.32
N LEU A 332 4.66 -15.69 -0.68
CA LEU A 332 5.39 -14.46 -0.44
C LEU A 332 6.52 -14.32 -1.45
N THR A 333 6.61 -13.16 -2.08
CA THR A 333 7.76 -12.71 -2.86
C THR A 333 8.66 -11.88 -1.95
N LEU A 334 9.93 -12.29 -1.86
CA LEU A 334 10.91 -11.72 -0.94
C LEU A 334 11.99 -10.95 -1.70
N ASN A 335 12.23 -9.74 -1.19
CA ASN A 335 13.35 -8.86 -1.52
C ASN A 335 14.64 -9.31 -0.78
N ASP A 336 14.51 -9.82 0.43
CA ASP A 336 15.63 -10.39 1.21
C ASP A 336 15.12 -11.48 2.16
N GLU A 337 16.05 -12.24 2.74
CA GLU A 337 15.72 -13.29 3.71
C GLU A 337 15.17 -12.73 5.02
N LEU A 338 14.13 -13.41 5.51
CA LEU A 338 13.50 -13.09 6.79
C LEU A 338 14.24 -13.78 7.94
N THR A 339 14.62 -13.00 8.93
CA THR A 339 15.02 -13.49 10.25
C THR A 339 13.85 -14.21 10.93
N PRO A 340 14.09 -15.06 11.95
CA PRO A 340 13.01 -15.74 12.66
C PRO A 340 11.96 -14.79 13.27
N LYS A 341 12.38 -13.59 13.71
CA LYS A 341 11.47 -12.57 14.26
C LYS A 341 10.61 -11.94 13.17
N GLU A 342 11.21 -11.59 12.03
CA GLU A 342 10.49 -11.07 10.86
C GLU A 342 9.49 -12.11 10.33
N LEU A 343 9.89 -13.39 10.27
CA LEU A 343 9.03 -14.50 9.89
C LEU A 343 7.84 -14.68 10.84
N ALA A 344 8.05 -14.55 12.15
CA ALA A 344 6.97 -14.59 13.12
C ALA A 344 5.99 -13.42 12.91
N LYS A 345 6.51 -12.20 12.71
CA LYS A 345 5.69 -11.02 12.50
C LYS A 345 4.83 -11.11 11.23
N ILE A 346 5.39 -11.57 10.10
CA ILE A 346 4.59 -11.75 8.88
C ILE A 346 3.59 -12.89 9.02
N LYS A 347 3.91 -13.97 9.75
CA LYS A 347 2.94 -15.04 10.07
C LYS A 347 1.77 -14.50 10.89
N ASP A 348 2.02 -13.64 11.88
CA ASP A 348 0.97 -13.02 12.68
C ASP A 348 0.06 -12.11 11.82
N ASN A 349 0.65 -11.33 10.90
CA ASN A 349 -0.12 -10.52 9.97
C ASN A 349 -0.98 -11.37 9.00
N ILE A 350 -0.41 -12.41 8.40
CA ILE A 350 -1.13 -13.34 7.52
C ILE A 350 -2.22 -14.09 8.29
N THR A 351 -1.97 -14.43 9.55
CA THR A 351 -2.97 -15.02 10.45
C THR A 351 -4.18 -14.11 10.60
N GLY A 352 -3.96 -12.80 10.83
CA GLY A 352 -5.04 -11.82 10.88
C GLY A 352 -5.84 -11.75 9.57
N GLN A 353 -5.14 -11.76 8.43
CA GLN A 353 -5.79 -11.76 7.10
C GLN A 353 -6.55 -13.06 6.81
N ALA A 354 -6.07 -14.19 7.32
CA ALA A 354 -6.75 -15.48 7.23
C ALA A 354 -8.03 -15.50 8.07
N SER A 355 -8.01 -14.92 9.27
CA SER A 355 -9.11 -15.01 10.23
C SER A 355 -10.22 -13.98 10.06
N ASP A 356 -9.88 -12.72 9.75
CA ASP A 356 -10.80 -11.56 9.85
C ASP A 356 -10.53 -10.52 8.74
N GLY A 357 -9.74 -10.90 7.73
CA GLY A 357 -9.36 -10.02 6.63
C GLY A 357 -9.84 -10.57 5.29
N TRP A 358 -8.94 -10.57 4.30
CA TRP A 358 -9.24 -11.02 2.95
C TRP A 358 -9.93 -12.40 2.90
N CYS A 359 -9.49 -13.35 3.71
CA CYS A 359 -10.03 -14.72 3.70
C CYS A 359 -11.42 -14.84 4.31
N GLU A 360 -11.79 -13.97 5.25
CA GLU A 360 -13.16 -13.96 5.81
C GLU A 360 -14.16 -13.54 4.72
N GLY A 361 -13.81 -12.48 3.97
CA GLY A 361 -14.61 -12.05 2.81
C GLY A 361 -14.64 -13.09 1.68
N PHE A 362 -13.59 -13.88 1.52
CA PHE A 362 -13.56 -15.00 0.58
C PHE A 362 -14.49 -16.15 1.02
N GLU A 363 -14.46 -16.53 2.31
CA GLU A 363 -15.31 -17.59 2.88
C GLU A 363 -16.81 -17.28 2.75
N GLN A 364 -17.19 -16.01 2.81
CA GLN A 364 -18.60 -15.61 2.74
C GLN A 364 -19.22 -15.69 1.33
N ARG A 365 -18.44 -16.02 0.30
CA ARG A 365 -18.91 -16.09 -1.09
C ARG A 365 -19.02 -17.55 -1.55
N GLU A 366 -20.17 -17.92 -2.09
CA GLU A 366 -20.31 -19.22 -2.76
C GLU A 366 -19.41 -19.33 -3.99
N ILE A 367 -18.80 -20.50 -4.16
CA ILE A 367 -18.15 -20.92 -5.41
C ILE A 367 -19.05 -21.98 -6.04
N SER A 368 -19.70 -21.64 -7.15
CA SER A 368 -20.60 -22.56 -7.83
C SER A 368 -19.85 -23.64 -8.61
N THR A 369 -20.20 -24.90 -8.34
CA THR A 369 -19.62 -26.08 -9.03
C THR A 369 -20.72 -26.95 -9.64
N GLU A 370 -20.35 -27.95 -10.44
CA GLU A 370 -21.34 -28.92 -10.97
C GLU A 370 -22.01 -29.76 -9.85
N MET A 371 -21.29 -29.96 -8.74
CA MET A 371 -21.74 -30.77 -7.62
C MET A 371 -22.59 -29.97 -6.62
N GLY A 372 -22.40 -28.65 -6.55
CA GLY A 372 -23.10 -27.75 -5.64
C GLY A 372 -22.27 -26.52 -5.34
N ASP A 373 -22.82 -25.60 -4.55
CA ASP A 373 -22.09 -24.44 -4.08
C ASP A 373 -21.17 -24.86 -2.91
N ILE A 374 -19.91 -24.41 -2.96
CA ILE A 374 -18.92 -24.65 -1.90
C ILE A 374 -18.44 -23.34 -1.30
N TYR A 375 -17.99 -23.40 -0.05
CA TYR A 375 -17.44 -22.28 0.72
C TYR A 375 -16.08 -22.70 1.26
N VAL A 376 -15.07 -21.86 1.04
CA VAL A 376 -13.66 -22.17 1.35
C VAL A 376 -13.15 -21.22 2.42
N SER A 377 -12.71 -21.79 3.54
CA SER A 377 -12.10 -21.04 4.63
C SER A 377 -10.62 -21.40 4.78
N PHE A 378 -9.78 -20.37 4.86
CA PHE A 378 -8.35 -20.47 5.19
C PHE A 378 -8.10 -20.47 6.70
N TRP A 379 -9.15 -20.37 7.50
CA TRP A 379 -9.08 -20.25 8.94
C TRP A 379 -9.99 -21.27 9.63
N ASN A 380 -9.53 -21.78 10.77
CA ASN A 380 -10.34 -22.61 11.66
C ASN A 380 -9.88 -22.37 13.10
N SER A 381 -10.80 -22.39 14.07
CA SER A 381 -10.45 -22.26 15.48
C SER A 381 -9.70 -23.48 16.03
N ASP A 382 -9.88 -24.65 15.41
CA ASP A 382 -9.33 -25.91 15.89
C ASP A 382 -8.12 -26.35 15.06
N ASN A 383 -7.00 -26.66 15.74
CA ASN A 383 -5.76 -27.22 15.15
C ASN A 383 -5.14 -26.41 14.00
N TRP A 384 -5.46 -25.13 13.88
CA TRP A 384 -4.90 -24.27 12.84
C TRP A 384 -3.42 -23.95 13.07
N PHE A 385 -2.66 -23.84 11.97
CA PHE A 385 -1.27 -23.45 11.99
C PHE A 385 -0.89 -22.72 10.70
N ILE A 386 0.24 -22.00 10.75
CA ILE A 386 0.92 -21.45 9.57
C ILE A 386 2.40 -21.83 9.60
N LYS A 387 2.83 -22.61 8.62
CA LYS A 387 4.16 -23.25 8.59
C LYS A 387 4.82 -23.14 7.23
N THR A 388 6.14 -22.95 7.24
CA THR A 388 7.00 -23.09 6.06
C THR A 388 7.02 -24.55 5.58
N ALA A 389 7.42 -24.77 4.33
CA ALA A 389 7.66 -26.12 3.81
C ALA A 389 8.59 -26.94 4.72
N LYS A 390 9.67 -26.31 5.22
CA LYS A 390 10.63 -26.92 6.13
C LYS A 390 10.01 -27.34 7.47
N GLU A 391 9.15 -26.50 8.05
CA GLU A 391 8.42 -26.84 9.29
C GLU A 391 7.41 -27.97 9.10
N MET A 392 6.90 -28.15 7.87
CA MET A 392 6.05 -29.27 7.47
C MET A 392 6.83 -30.54 7.13
N GLY A 393 8.16 -30.48 7.00
CA GLY A 393 8.98 -31.60 6.56
C GLY A 393 8.91 -31.88 5.04
N ILE A 394 8.42 -30.92 4.25
CA ILE A 394 8.33 -31.00 2.79
C ILE A 394 9.72 -30.66 2.22
N GLU A 395 10.35 -31.59 1.49
CA GLU A 395 11.61 -31.30 0.79
C GLU A 395 11.37 -30.36 -0.40
N GLU A 396 12.13 -29.26 -0.50
CA GLU A 396 12.07 -28.25 -1.59
C GLU A 396 12.30 -28.80 -3.02
N ASN A 397 12.63 -30.09 -3.16
CA ASN A 397 12.88 -30.75 -4.44
C ASN A 397 11.62 -31.18 -5.20
N GLN A 398 10.40 -30.98 -4.68
CA GLN A 398 9.18 -31.08 -5.48
C GLN A 398 8.88 -29.74 -6.18
N LYS A 399 9.73 -29.36 -7.15
CA LYS A 399 9.27 -28.51 -8.27
C LYS A 399 8.27 -29.33 -9.08
N MET A 400 7.02 -29.41 -8.63
CA MET A 400 5.92 -30.01 -9.37
C MET A 400 4.88 -28.93 -9.69
N GLY A 401 4.84 -28.56 -10.97
CA GLY A 401 3.59 -28.19 -11.63
C GLY A 401 2.98 -26.81 -11.38
N GLY A 402 3.75 -25.75 -11.16
CA GLY A 402 3.23 -24.38 -11.31
C GLY A 402 3.32 -23.94 -12.76
N MET A 403 2.19 -23.59 -13.39
CA MET A 403 2.17 -22.95 -14.72
C MET A 403 3.11 -21.75 -14.74
N LYS A 404 3.85 -21.61 -15.84
CA LYS A 404 4.56 -20.37 -16.15
C LYS A 404 3.48 -19.31 -16.41
N PHE A 405 3.40 -18.29 -15.58
CA PHE A 405 2.80 -17.03 -16.00
C PHE A 405 3.72 -16.46 -17.10
N GLU A 406 3.21 -16.41 -18.34
CA GLU A 406 3.89 -15.74 -19.43
C GLU A 406 3.96 -14.23 -19.12
N GLN A 407 5.10 -13.65 -19.50
CA GLN A 407 5.57 -12.30 -19.19
C GLN A 407 4.68 -11.16 -19.71
#